data_AF-A0A9X0ADU9-F1
#
_entry.id   AF-A0A9X0ADU9-F1
#
_cell.length_a   1.000
_cell.length_b   1.000
_cell.length_c   1.000
_cell.angle_alpha   90.00
_cell.angle_beta   90.00
_cell.angle_gamma   90.00
#
_symmetry.space_group_name_H-M   'P 1'
#
loop_
_entity.id
_entity.type
_entity.pdbx_description
1 polymer ?
#
loop_
_entity_poly.entity_id
_entity_poly.type
_entity_poly.pdbx_seq_one_letter_code
_entity_poly.pdbx_strand_id
1 'polypeptide(L)'
;MLMSMGKGFAITTNLNLGQQLLKGYEISTASKPHLPRIKITAIVNDSVATLISFAHQHRHTPHQKASMGLIVGTGCNATIPLSISKLHSTKHPSVILKSEDHKQKETKIIINTEWSINGTAPPLQTLNFITKWDTILDANSEAPGFMPFEYMTGGKYLGELGRLIILDYFTTQLQLPLETIPLVLRKRNALDASVLAKVGREDQLCQPIDLAMPFPIDPNSGKQKKWTPDMADIVVQIAKTIEKRAAGMLAAAIIGLLTTADEIHFPSSRPSSSSNTNPKEAPKPAKSKPSKPTQSSDKITELLVGYTGSCISHFQDYLADCQAYLDDIMRKEFGPDKGGKRIVLEACMYGSIIGAGILAGTVECMEEEKRGVEDAAENVSKGVVG
;
A
#
# COMPACT_ATOMS: atom_id res chain seq x y z
N MET A 1 -0.98 12.82 17.90
CA MET A 1 0.06 12.09 18.65
C MET A 1 0.78 11.21 17.65
N LEU A 2 2.09 11.38 17.48
CA LEU A 2 2.88 10.55 16.55
C LEU A 2 2.93 9.14 17.13
N MET A 3 2.67 8.12 16.30
CA MET A 3 2.89 6.73 16.69
C MET A 3 4.40 6.40 16.63
N SER A 4 4.81 5.28 17.24
CA SER A 4 6.17 4.78 17.04
C SER A 4 6.43 4.62 15.53
N MET A 5 7.50 5.23 15.05
CA MET A 5 7.83 5.27 13.62
C MET A 5 8.56 3.98 13.23
N GLY A 6 8.13 3.36 12.12
CA GLY A 6 8.91 2.30 11.48
C GLY A 6 10.20 2.84 10.84
N LYS A 7 10.99 1.93 10.26
CA LYS A 7 12.19 2.24 9.45
C LYS A 7 13.36 2.88 10.22
N GLY A 8 13.47 2.62 11.52
CA GLY A 8 14.64 2.96 12.34
C GLY A 8 14.70 4.40 12.87
N PHE A 9 13.63 5.20 12.72
CA PHE A 9 13.58 6.57 13.25
C PHE A 9 13.23 6.60 14.74
N ALA A 10 14.09 7.21 15.55
CA ALA A 10 13.86 7.43 16.98
C ALA A 10 13.20 8.79 17.26
N ILE A 11 11.93 8.96 16.84
CA ILE A 11 11.13 10.16 17.12
C ILE A 11 10.16 9.88 18.27
N THR A 12 10.13 10.73 19.29
CA THR A 12 9.21 10.58 20.44
C THR A 12 7.80 11.03 20.07
N THR A 13 6.79 10.41 20.69
CA THR A 13 5.36 10.59 20.37
C THR A 13 4.82 12.01 20.66
N ASN A 14 5.52 12.77 21.51
CA ASN A 14 5.20 14.13 21.93
C ASN A 14 5.95 15.23 21.15
N LEU A 15 6.71 14.89 20.12
CA LEU A 15 7.46 15.86 19.35
C LEU A 15 6.53 16.72 18.48
N ASN A 16 6.61 18.05 18.62
CA ASN A 16 6.00 18.96 17.63
C ASN A 16 6.86 18.97 16.36
N LEU A 17 6.55 18.05 15.44
CA LEU A 17 7.32 17.85 14.23
C LEU A 17 7.40 19.12 13.35
N GLY A 18 6.30 19.87 13.23
CA GLY A 18 6.28 21.11 12.45
C GLY A 18 7.27 22.14 12.97
N GLN A 19 7.32 22.36 14.29
CA GLN A 19 8.30 23.27 14.90
C GLN A 19 9.75 22.81 14.72
N GLN A 20 10.01 21.50 14.82
CA GLN A 20 11.36 20.97 14.64
C GLN A 20 11.84 21.11 13.18
N LEU A 21 10.94 20.88 12.22
CA LEU A 21 11.23 21.09 10.80
C LEU A 21 11.52 22.57 10.50
N LEU A 22 10.72 23.48 11.05
CA LEU A 22 10.97 24.93 10.93
C LEU A 22 12.32 25.32 11.52
N LYS A 23 12.61 24.87 12.75
CA LYS A 23 13.90 25.13 13.40
C LYS A 23 15.07 24.60 12.58
N GLY A 24 14.96 23.38 12.04
CA GLY A 24 15.98 22.79 11.18
C GLY A 24 16.21 23.58 9.90
N TYR A 25 15.12 24.06 9.28
CA TYR A 25 15.19 24.93 8.10
C TYR A 25 15.88 26.25 8.44
N GLU A 26 15.43 26.96 9.48
CA GLU A 26 16.01 28.23 9.92
C GLU A 26 17.51 28.15 10.19
N ILE A 27 17.96 27.11 10.89
CA ILE A 27 19.39 26.86 11.12
C ILE A 27 20.14 26.65 9.80
N SER A 28 19.57 25.86 8.89
CA SER A 28 20.20 25.50 7.62
C SER A 28 20.22 26.64 6.59
N THR A 29 19.35 27.64 6.77
CA THR A 29 19.21 28.80 5.87
C THR A 29 19.71 30.11 6.47
N ALA A 30 20.22 30.11 7.71
CA ALA A 30 20.68 31.32 8.40
C ALA A 30 21.70 32.14 7.59
N SER A 31 22.57 31.49 6.81
CA SER A 31 23.57 32.12 5.94
C SER A 31 23.13 32.29 4.48
N LYS A 32 21.86 32.00 4.15
CA LYS A 32 21.33 31.95 2.77
C LYS A 32 20.12 32.89 2.64
N PRO A 33 20.33 34.22 2.58
CA PRO A 33 19.24 35.21 2.61
C PRO A 33 18.34 35.20 1.36
N HIS A 34 18.74 34.51 0.29
CA HIS A 34 17.94 34.34 -0.92
C HIS A 34 16.86 33.25 -0.79
N LEU A 35 16.91 32.42 0.25
CA LEU A 35 15.91 31.38 0.46
C LEU A 35 14.66 31.97 1.13
N PRO A 36 13.46 31.54 0.71
CA PRO A 36 12.22 32.10 1.24
C PRO A 36 11.99 31.70 2.69
N ARG A 37 11.20 32.50 3.42
CA ARG A 37 10.59 32.05 4.67
C ARG A 37 9.53 30.99 4.36
N ILE A 38 9.39 30.02 5.23
CA ILE A 38 8.40 28.94 5.08
C ILE A 38 7.47 28.88 6.30
N LYS A 39 6.23 28.42 6.07
CA LYS A 39 5.25 28.04 7.10
C LYS A 39 4.93 26.57 6.89
N ILE A 40 4.79 25.81 7.98
CA ILE A 40 4.27 24.43 7.92
C ILE A 40 2.76 24.50 8.08
N THR A 41 2.03 24.43 6.97
CA THR A 41 0.55 24.45 6.95
C THR A 41 -0.05 23.09 7.25
N ALA A 42 0.50 22.03 6.65
CA ALA A 42 0.01 20.67 6.79
C ALA A 42 1.18 19.69 6.83
N ILE A 43 0.98 18.60 7.58
CA ILE A 43 1.85 17.42 7.57
C ILE A 43 0.98 16.24 7.16
N VAL A 44 1.43 15.50 6.16
CA VAL A 44 0.64 14.45 5.53
C VAL A 44 1.50 13.22 5.26
N ASN A 45 0.88 12.04 5.37
CA ASN A 45 1.51 10.78 4.98
C ASN A 45 1.58 10.69 3.44
N ASP A 46 2.60 10.01 2.91
CA ASP A 46 2.82 9.86 1.47
C ASP A 46 1.65 9.18 0.75
N SER A 47 1.04 8.14 1.33
CA SER A 47 -0.14 7.47 0.76
C SER A 47 -1.38 8.38 0.74
N VAL A 48 -1.53 9.25 1.74
CA VAL A 48 -2.62 10.24 1.81
C VAL A 48 -2.42 11.31 0.74
N ALA A 49 -1.22 11.87 0.63
CA ALA A 49 -0.90 12.83 -0.42
C ALA A 49 -1.08 12.21 -1.81
N THR A 50 -0.66 10.95 -1.99
CA THR A 50 -0.88 10.20 -3.24
C THR A 50 -2.37 10.14 -3.60
N LEU A 51 -3.26 9.77 -2.65
CA LEU A 51 -4.69 9.76 -2.92
C LEU A 51 -5.24 11.16 -3.26
N ILE A 52 -4.83 12.20 -2.54
CA ILE A 52 -5.27 13.58 -2.80
C ILE A 52 -4.88 14.02 -4.22
N SER A 53 -3.62 13.80 -4.60
CA SER A 53 -3.14 14.12 -5.95
C SER A 53 -3.92 13.35 -7.01
N PHE A 54 -4.12 12.05 -6.77
CA PHE A 54 -4.74 11.16 -7.74
C PHE A 54 -6.23 11.47 -7.93
N ALA A 55 -6.94 11.80 -6.85
CA ALA A 55 -8.31 12.27 -6.90
C ALA A 55 -8.44 13.61 -7.64
N HIS A 56 -7.48 14.52 -7.47
CA HIS A 56 -7.47 15.78 -8.20
C HIS A 56 -7.28 15.57 -9.71
N GLN A 57 -6.40 14.64 -10.12
CA GLN A 57 -6.16 14.30 -11.53
C GLN A 57 -7.40 13.70 -12.21
N HIS A 58 -8.16 12.88 -11.49
CA HIS A 58 -9.33 12.14 -12.02
C HIS A 58 -10.69 12.80 -11.68
N ARG A 59 -10.71 14.07 -11.30
CA ARG A 59 -11.96 14.75 -10.87
C ARG A 59 -12.97 14.99 -12.00
N HIS A 60 -12.54 14.85 -13.26
CA HIS A 60 -13.32 15.18 -14.45
C HIS A 60 -13.67 13.97 -15.32
N THR A 61 -13.50 12.76 -14.78
CA THR A 61 -13.77 11.48 -15.48
C THR A 61 -14.95 10.76 -14.82
N PRO A 62 -16.20 10.97 -15.28
CA PRO A 62 -17.42 10.57 -14.54
C PRO A 62 -17.58 9.08 -14.27
N HIS A 63 -16.92 8.20 -15.05
CA HIS A 63 -16.99 6.74 -14.87
C HIS A 63 -15.85 6.16 -14.01
N GLN A 64 -14.91 7.01 -13.60
CA GLN A 64 -13.71 6.65 -12.85
C GLN A 64 -13.73 7.28 -11.47
N LYS A 65 -13.21 6.54 -10.49
CA LYS A 65 -13.11 7.03 -9.11
C LYS A 65 -11.76 6.67 -8.51
N ALA A 66 -10.98 7.70 -8.17
CA ALA A 66 -9.81 7.56 -7.30
C ALA A 66 -10.24 7.04 -5.92
N SER A 67 -10.01 5.75 -5.68
CA SER A 67 -10.58 5.03 -4.54
C SER A 67 -9.52 4.67 -3.50
N MET A 68 -8.24 4.69 -3.88
CA MET A 68 -7.13 4.33 -3.01
C MET A 68 -5.83 5.03 -3.45
N GLY A 69 -5.04 5.47 -2.47
CA GLY A 69 -3.63 5.81 -2.65
C GLY A 69 -2.78 4.67 -2.11
N LEU A 70 -1.89 4.12 -2.94
CA LEU A 70 -1.11 2.93 -2.64
C LEU A 70 0.38 3.20 -2.75
N ILE A 71 1.15 2.83 -1.72
CA ILE A 71 2.61 2.91 -1.69
C ILE A 71 3.18 1.51 -1.65
N VAL A 72 3.99 1.14 -2.64
CA VAL A 72 4.73 -0.13 -2.66
C VAL A 72 6.16 0.15 -3.15
N GLY A 73 7.00 0.58 -2.23
CA GLY A 73 8.40 0.94 -2.45
C GLY A 73 9.30 0.18 -1.49
N THR A 74 10.12 0.89 -0.73
CA THR A 74 10.84 0.32 0.42
C THR A 74 9.89 -0.34 1.41
N GLY A 75 8.75 0.31 1.67
CA GLY A 75 7.65 -0.22 2.49
C GLY A 75 6.34 -0.35 1.72
N CYS A 76 5.26 -0.68 2.42
CA CYS A 76 3.94 -0.95 1.87
C CYS A 76 2.84 -0.30 2.73
N ASN A 77 2.06 0.61 2.14
CA ASN A 77 0.94 1.28 2.84
C ASN A 77 -0.19 1.64 1.86
N ALA A 78 -1.41 1.79 2.38
CA ALA A 78 -2.56 2.24 1.62
C ALA A 78 -3.38 3.28 2.40
N THR A 79 -4.05 4.15 1.64
CA THR A 79 -5.02 5.11 2.15
C THR A 79 -6.31 5.00 1.35
N ILE A 80 -7.44 5.05 2.05
CA ILE A 80 -8.79 5.00 1.46
C ILE A 80 -9.72 6.07 2.07
N PRO A 81 -10.72 6.57 1.34
CA PRO A 81 -11.84 7.28 1.92
C PRO A 81 -12.79 6.30 2.65
N LEU A 82 -13.07 6.54 3.93
CA LEU A 82 -13.94 5.70 4.74
C LEU A 82 -15.02 6.53 5.43
N SER A 83 -16.26 6.03 5.46
CA SER A 83 -17.36 6.67 6.19
C SER A 83 -17.05 6.73 7.69
N ILE A 84 -17.34 7.87 8.33
CA ILE A 84 -17.18 8.06 9.78
C ILE A 84 -17.96 7.00 10.56
N SER A 85 -19.10 6.55 10.05
CA SER A 85 -19.93 5.51 10.68
C SER A 85 -19.23 4.16 10.84
N LYS A 86 -18.19 3.88 10.05
CA LYS A 86 -17.38 2.65 10.14
C LYS A 86 -16.23 2.75 11.14
N LEU A 87 -15.96 3.94 11.64
CA LEU A 87 -14.91 4.15 12.64
C LEU A 87 -15.48 3.90 14.02
N HIS A 88 -14.66 3.30 14.89
CA HIS A 88 -14.96 3.26 16.32
C HIS A 88 -15.13 4.68 16.86
N SER A 89 -16.07 4.90 17.78
CA SER A 89 -16.45 6.23 18.28
C SER A 89 -15.27 7.04 18.84
N THR A 90 -14.28 6.38 19.45
CA THR A 90 -13.05 7.01 19.96
C THR A 90 -12.15 7.61 18.87
N LYS A 91 -12.38 7.27 17.60
CA LYS A 91 -11.64 7.78 16.43
C LYS A 91 -12.42 8.85 15.68
N HIS A 92 -13.62 9.21 16.13
CA HIS A 92 -14.41 10.23 15.47
C HIS A 92 -13.76 11.61 15.63
N PRO A 93 -13.60 12.37 14.54
CA PRO A 93 -12.99 13.69 14.61
C PRO A 93 -13.88 14.65 15.39
N SER A 94 -13.33 15.25 16.45
CA SER A 94 -14.02 16.16 17.37
C SER A 94 -14.52 17.45 16.69
N VAL A 95 -13.98 17.81 15.52
CA VAL A 95 -14.37 19.01 14.77
C VAL A 95 -15.61 18.78 13.88
N ILE A 96 -15.87 17.53 13.46
CA ILE A 96 -16.93 17.23 12.47
C ILE A 96 -18.29 16.96 13.14
N LEU A 97 -18.31 16.56 14.41
CA LEU A 97 -19.53 16.10 15.10
C LEU A 97 -20.26 17.16 15.94
N LYS A 98 -20.20 18.45 15.57
CA LYS A 98 -20.90 19.49 16.34
C LYS A 98 -22.42 19.53 16.14
N SER A 99 -22.99 18.72 15.25
CA SER A 99 -24.45 18.65 15.05
C SER A 99 -24.94 17.20 14.92
N GLU A 100 -26.13 16.89 15.46
CA GLU A 100 -26.80 15.59 15.30
C GLU A 100 -27.40 15.39 13.89
N ASP A 101 -26.68 15.79 12.84
CA ASP A 101 -27.16 15.65 11.47
C ASP A 101 -26.75 14.29 10.91
N HIS A 102 -27.74 13.45 10.59
CA HIS A 102 -27.53 12.10 10.05
C HIS A 102 -26.65 12.10 8.79
N LYS A 103 -26.64 13.19 8.02
CA LYS A 103 -25.78 13.36 6.83
C LYS A 103 -24.28 13.35 7.16
N GLN A 104 -23.88 13.74 8.38
CA GLN A 104 -22.47 13.75 8.77
C GLN A 104 -21.90 12.35 9.00
N LYS A 105 -22.74 11.35 9.29
CA LYS A 105 -22.30 9.95 9.46
C LYS A 105 -21.93 9.30 8.12
N GLU A 106 -22.52 9.75 7.02
CA GLU A 106 -22.20 9.28 5.66
C GLU A 106 -20.98 9.98 5.06
N THR A 107 -20.53 11.10 5.65
CA THR A 107 -19.29 11.78 5.25
C THR A 107 -18.11 10.80 5.29
N LYS A 108 -17.40 10.71 4.16
CA LYS A 108 -16.15 9.96 4.07
C LYS A 108 -14.99 10.85 4.50
N ILE A 109 -14.11 10.32 5.33
CA ILE A 109 -12.83 10.93 5.68
C ILE A 109 -11.69 10.06 5.14
N ILE A 110 -10.56 10.68 4.82
CA ILE A 110 -9.39 9.96 4.35
C ILE A 110 -8.71 9.27 5.53
N ILE A 111 -8.52 7.96 5.42
CA ILE A 111 -7.88 7.12 6.44
C ILE A 111 -6.54 6.62 5.93
N ASN A 112 -5.46 7.08 6.55
CA ASN A 112 -4.18 6.38 6.50
C ASN A 112 -4.32 5.07 7.27
N THR A 113 -4.27 3.94 6.56
CA THR A 113 -4.54 2.64 7.19
C THR A 113 -3.34 2.12 7.97
N GLU A 114 -2.12 2.49 7.57
CA GLU A 114 -0.87 1.84 8.03
C GLU A 114 -1.04 0.32 8.06
N TRP A 115 -1.66 -0.24 7.01
CA TRP A 115 -2.19 -1.61 6.99
C TRP A 115 -1.15 -2.69 7.25
N SER A 116 0.13 -2.36 7.19
CA SER A 116 1.22 -3.28 7.40
C SER A 116 1.52 -3.50 8.88
N ILE A 117 1.03 -2.63 9.75
CA ILE A 117 1.18 -2.67 11.20
C ILE A 117 0.13 -3.63 11.81
N ASN A 118 0.20 -3.80 13.14
CA ASN A 118 -0.65 -4.62 14.00
C ASN A 118 -2.06 -4.90 13.44
N GLY A 119 -2.38 -6.19 13.27
CA GLY A 119 -3.66 -6.67 12.73
C GLY A 119 -3.52 -7.59 11.51
N THR A 120 -2.38 -7.56 10.82
CA THR A 120 -2.13 -8.43 9.66
C THR A 120 -1.52 -9.79 9.98
N ALA A 121 -0.85 -9.96 11.13
CA ALA A 121 -0.28 -11.26 11.51
C ALA A 121 -1.31 -12.40 11.61
N PRO A 122 -2.47 -12.24 12.29
CA PRO A 122 -3.41 -13.36 12.45
C PRO A 122 -3.99 -13.90 11.13
N PRO A 123 -4.41 -13.06 10.15
CA PRO A 123 -4.78 -13.56 8.82
C PRO A 123 -3.65 -14.30 8.10
N LEU A 124 -2.41 -13.81 8.16
CA LEU A 124 -1.26 -14.45 7.52
C LEU A 124 -0.95 -15.83 8.11
N GLN A 125 -1.10 -15.98 9.43
CA GLN A 125 -0.96 -17.26 10.13
C GLN A 125 -2.10 -18.21 9.76
N THR A 126 -3.34 -17.74 9.81
CA THR A 126 -4.54 -18.56 9.55
C THR A 126 -4.55 -19.11 8.13
N LEU A 127 -4.06 -18.33 7.17
CA LEU A 127 -3.97 -18.70 5.75
C LEU A 127 -2.66 -19.43 5.39
N ASN A 128 -1.80 -19.68 6.39
CA ASN A 128 -0.52 -20.37 6.21
C ASN A 128 0.40 -19.72 5.15
N PHE A 129 0.44 -18.39 5.12
CA PHE A 129 1.33 -17.64 4.22
C PHE A 129 2.76 -17.50 4.76
N ILE A 130 2.96 -17.66 6.07
CA ILE A 130 4.26 -17.50 6.73
C ILE A 130 5.10 -18.75 6.50
N THR A 131 6.18 -18.62 5.74
CA THR A 131 7.15 -19.68 5.51
C THR A 131 8.26 -19.66 6.57
N LYS A 132 9.10 -20.71 6.60
CA LYS A 132 10.30 -20.73 7.46
C LYS A 132 11.24 -19.54 7.18
N TRP A 133 11.32 -19.07 5.93
CA TRP A 133 12.19 -17.95 5.56
C TRP A 133 11.62 -16.61 6.02
N ASP A 134 10.29 -16.46 6.01
CA ASP A 134 9.63 -15.27 6.57
C ASP A 134 9.86 -15.18 8.08
N THR A 135 9.77 -16.32 8.79
CA THR A 135 10.06 -16.38 10.24
C THR A 135 11.51 -15.99 10.54
N ILE A 136 12.48 -16.47 9.74
CA ILE A 136 13.89 -16.09 9.90
C ILE A 136 14.08 -14.59 9.64
N LEU A 137 13.47 -14.06 8.59
CA LEU A 137 13.54 -12.65 8.23
C LEU A 137 12.96 -11.77 9.35
N ASP A 138 11.77 -12.09 9.84
CA ASP A 138 11.09 -11.36 10.91
C ASP A 138 11.91 -11.32 12.20
N ALA A 139 12.38 -12.49 12.66
CA ALA A 139 13.18 -12.62 13.87
C ALA A 139 14.52 -11.85 13.82
N ASN A 140 15.03 -11.58 12.61
CA ASN A 140 16.28 -10.84 12.38
C ASN A 140 16.07 -9.40 11.93
N SER A 141 14.83 -8.91 11.91
CA SER A 141 14.49 -7.53 11.58
C SER A 141 14.80 -6.58 12.75
N GLU A 142 14.73 -5.27 12.50
CA GLU A 142 14.92 -4.24 13.53
C GLU A 142 13.84 -4.30 14.63
N ALA A 143 12.63 -4.75 14.28
CA ALA A 143 11.47 -4.81 15.18
C ALA A 143 10.63 -6.06 14.85
N PRO A 144 11.01 -7.24 15.38
CA PRO A 144 10.28 -8.49 15.11
C PRO A 144 8.78 -8.37 15.43
N GLY A 145 7.94 -8.87 14.54
CA GLY A 145 6.47 -8.83 14.63
C GLY A 145 5.83 -7.48 14.33
N PHE A 146 6.59 -6.42 14.04
CA PHE A 146 6.04 -5.08 13.90
C PHE A 146 5.28 -4.85 12.59
N MET A 147 5.82 -5.30 11.45
CA MET A 147 5.23 -5.06 10.11
C MET A 147 5.13 -6.34 9.25
N PRO A 148 4.39 -7.37 9.69
CA PRO A 148 4.40 -8.69 9.08
C PRO A 148 3.94 -8.70 7.61
N PHE A 149 3.01 -7.83 7.23
CA PHE A 149 2.59 -7.71 5.82
C PHE A 149 3.64 -6.98 4.96
N GLU A 150 4.35 -5.99 5.51
CA GLU A 150 5.41 -5.28 4.79
C GLU A 150 6.59 -6.22 4.51
N TYR A 151 6.91 -7.14 5.42
CA TYR A 151 7.97 -8.14 5.23
C TYR A 151 7.77 -9.02 3.98
N MET A 152 6.51 -9.23 3.59
CA MET A 152 6.15 -10.07 2.46
C MET A 152 5.87 -9.29 1.16
N THR A 153 5.75 -7.96 1.22
CA THR A 153 5.29 -7.13 0.09
C THR A 153 6.18 -5.93 -0.24
N GLY A 154 6.97 -5.45 0.73
CA GLY A 154 7.81 -4.26 0.62
C GLY A 154 9.25 -4.57 0.17
N GLY A 155 9.79 -3.70 -0.68
CA GLY A 155 11.10 -3.90 -1.32
C GLY A 155 12.28 -3.98 -0.35
N LYS A 156 12.20 -3.40 0.86
CA LYS A 156 13.25 -3.55 1.89
C LYS A 156 13.52 -5.02 2.23
N TYR A 157 12.49 -5.86 2.16
CA TYR A 157 12.53 -7.22 2.68
C TYR A 157 12.62 -8.29 1.58
N LEU A 158 12.11 -8.01 0.36
CA LEU A 158 12.11 -9.01 -0.72
C LEU A 158 13.51 -9.45 -1.15
N GLY A 159 14.51 -8.55 -1.09
CA GLY A 159 15.92 -8.89 -1.35
C GLY A 159 16.49 -9.87 -0.34
N GLU A 160 16.27 -9.62 0.96
CA GLU A 160 16.73 -10.50 2.04
C GLU A 160 15.96 -11.83 2.05
N LEU A 161 14.66 -11.81 1.75
CA LEU A 161 13.88 -13.03 1.59
C LEU A 161 14.43 -13.88 0.45
N GLY A 162 14.71 -13.28 -0.71
CA GLY A 162 15.36 -13.97 -1.82
C GLY A 162 16.73 -14.52 -1.44
N ARG A 163 17.54 -13.75 -0.72
CA ARG A 163 18.84 -14.21 -0.21
C ARG A 163 18.71 -15.47 0.65
N LEU A 164 17.76 -15.47 1.60
CA LEU A 164 17.51 -16.58 2.50
C LEU A 164 17.08 -17.84 1.73
N ILE A 165 16.18 -17.70 0.76
CA ILE A 165 15.69 -18.83 -0.05
C ILE A 165 16.80 -19.37 -0.96
N ILE A 166 17.54 -18.51 -1.64
CA ILE A 166 18.64 -18.92 -2.52
C ILE A 166 19.73 -19.64 -1.72
N LEU A 167 20.13 -19.08 -0.56
CA LEU A 167 21.14 -19.70 0.30
C LEU A 167 20.69 -21.08 0.80
N ASP A 168 19.45 -21.20 1.25
CA ASP A 168 18.88 -22.47 1.71
C ASP A 168 18.81 -23.49 0.57
N TYR A 169 18.38 -23.10 -0.62
CA TYR A 169 18.37 -24.00 -1.79
C TYR A 169 19.78 -24.46 -2.18
N PHE A 170 20.75 -23.55 -2.21
CA PHE A 170 22.12 -23.85 -2.64
C PHE A 170 22.84 -24.79 -1.66
N THR A 171 22.58 -24.63 -0.38
CA THR A 171 23.19 -25.47 0.66
C THR A 171 22.48 -26.80 0.84
N THR A 172 21.14 -26.85 0.71
CA THR A 172 20.38 -28.08 0.98
C THR A 172 20.14 -28.92 -0.26
N GLN A 173 19.74 -28.30 -1.39
CA GLN A 173 19.39 -29.02 -2.61
C GLN A 173 20.61 -29.25 -3.49
N LEU A 174 21.41 -28.21 -3.71
CA LEU A 174 22.63 -28.31 -4.52
C LEU A 174 23.85 -28.78 -3.73
N GLN A 175 23.74 -28.87 -2.39
CA GLN A 175 24.81 -29.34 -1.49
C GLN A 175 26.14 -28.61 -1.71
N LEU A 176 26.07 -27.32 -2.08
CA LEU A 176 27.26 -26.51 -2.27
C LEU A 176 27.87 -26.17 -0.90
N PRO A 177 29.19 -26.39 -0.71
CA PRO A 177 29.87 -25.97 0.50
C PRO A 177 29.72 -24.45 0.70
N LEU A 178 29.42 -24.03 1.92
CA LEU A 178 29.05 -22.64 2.22
C LEU A 178 30.13 -21.65 1.77
N GLU A 179 31.40 -21.98 1.96
CA GLU A 179 32.56 -21.19 1.56
C GLU A 179 32.64 -20.93 0.05
N THR A 180 32.03 -21.79 -0.76
CA THR A 180 31.97 -21.65 -2.22
C THR A 180 30.82 -20.76 -2.68
N ILE A 181 29.84 -20.43 -1.83
CA ILE A 181 28.67 -19.63 -2.21
C ILE A 181 29.05 -18.13 -2.25
N PRO A 182 28.49 -17.34 -3.21
CA PRO A 182 28.68 -15.89 -3.29
C PRO A 182 28.53 -15.19 -1.93
N LEU A 183 29.46 -14.28 -1.62
CA LEU A 183 29.50 -13.62 -0.31
C LEU A 183 28.22 -12.82 -0.02
N VAL A 184 27.63 -12.22 -1.05
CA VAL A 184 26.35 -11.49 -0.97
C VAL A 184 25.19 -12.38 -0.51
N LEU A 185 25.23 -13.67 -0.84
CA LEU A 185 24.22 -14.63 -0.39
C LEU A 185 24.45 -15.09 1.05
N ARG A 186 25.67 -14.97 1.58
CA ARG A 186 26.02 -15.38 2.95
C ARG A 186 25.83 -14.29 4.00
N LYS A 187 25.84 -13.02 3.60
CA LYS A 187 25.75 -11.88 4.51
C LYS A 187 24.32 -11.34 4.59
N ARG A 188 23.77 -11.27 5.80
CA ARG A 188 22.45 -10.68 6.08
C ARG A 188 22.33 -9.28 5.46
N ASN A 189 21.23 -9.01 4.77
CA ASN A 189 20.88 -7.75 4.10
C ASN A 189 21.90 -7.30 3.03
N ALA A 190 22.73 -8.20 2.50
CA ALA A 190 23.69 -7.84 1.46
C ALA A 190 23.09 -7.90 0.04
N LEU A 191 22.02 -8.68 -0.17
CA LEU A 191 21.34 -8.76 -1.46
C LEU A 191 20.22 -7.72 -1.56
N ASP A 192 20.45 -6.68 -2.34
CA ASP A 192 19.44 -5.67 -2.62
C ASP A 192 18.34 -6.20 -3.54
N ALA A 193 17.10 -5.81 -3.29
CA ALA A 193 15.95 -6.24 -4.10
C ALA A 193 16.08 -5.81 -5.58
N SER A 194 16.81 -4.74 -5.90
CA SER A 194 17.06 -4.30 -7.28
C SER A 194 17.89 -5.29 -8.10
N VAL A 195 18.68 -6.14 -7.45
CA VAL A 195 19.39 -7.26 -8.12
C VAL A 195 18.36 -8.27 -8.60
N LEU A 196 17.50 -8.73 -7.68
CA LEU A 196 16.43 -9.68 -7.99
C LEU A 196 15.31 -9.09 -8.85
N ALA A 197 15.20 -7.78 -8.95
CA ALA A 197 14.20 -7.10 -9.77
C ALA A 197 14.40 -7.31 -11.29
N LYS A 198 15.65 -7.56 -11.70
CA LYS A 198 16.08 -7.59 -13.11
C LYS A 198 16.49 -8.97 -13.62
N VAL A 199 16.70 -9.94 -12.73
CA VAL A 199 17.06 -11.31 -13.15
C VAL A 199 16.00 -11.88 -14.09
N GLY A 200 16.44 -12.56 -15.15
CA GLY A 200 15.54 -13.21 -16.12
C GLY A 200 14.86 -12.29 -17.14
N ARG A 201 15.14 -10.98 -17.13
CA ARG A 201 14.59 -10.03 -18.13
C ARG A 201 15.40 -9.92 -19.41
N GLU A 202 16.68 -10.29 -19.37
CA GLU A 202 17.60 -10.23 -20.50
C GLU A 202 17.87 -11.64 -21.02
N ASP A 203 18.16 -11.77 -22.31
CA ASP A 203 18.52 -13.06 -22.94
C ASP A 203 19.77 -13.70 -22.29
N GLN A 204 20.59 -12.88 -21.64
CA GLN A 204 21.77 -13.31 -20.89
C GLN A 204 21.43 -13.51 -19.41
N LEU A 205 20.99 -14.72 -19.05
CA LEU A 205 20.67 -15.10 -17.67
C LEU A 205 21.88 -14.98 -16.70
N CYS A 206 23.05 -15.45 -17.11
CA CYS A 206 24.19 -15.60 -16.20
C CYS A 206 25.01 -14.32 -16.00
N GLN A 207 25.28 -13.54 -17.05
CA GLN A 207 26.25 -12.43 -16.99
C GLN A 207 25.87 -11.33 -15.98
N PRO A 208 24.60 -10.84 -15.91
CA PRO A 208 24.19 -9.88 -14.89
C PRO A 208 24.33 -10.46 -13.46
N ILE A 209 24.06 -11.76 -13.31
CA ILE A 209 24.15 -12.45 -12.03
C ILE A 209 25.62 -12.67 -11.62
N ASP A 210 26.52 -13.01 -12.54
CA ASP A 210 27.96 -13.11 -12.29
C ASP A 210 28.54 -11.79 -11.76
N LEU A 211 28.04 -10.65 -12.25
CA LEU A 211 28.45 -9.32 -11.80
C LEU A 211 27.87 -8.97 -10.42
N ALA A 212 26.58 -9.27 -10.20
CA ALA A 212 25.89 -8.90 -8.97
C ALA A 212 26.17 -9.86 -7.79
N MET A 213 26.39 -11.14 -8.09
CA MET A 213 26.58 -12.22 -7.12
C MET A 213 27.79 -13.10 -7.47
N PRO A 214 29.00 -12.54 -7.56
CA PRO A 214 30.19 -13.30 -7.95
C PRO A 214 30.50 -14.42 -6.95
N PHE A 215 30.83 -15.61 -7.49
CA PHE A 215 31.39 -16.69 -6.68
C PHE A 215 32.76 -16.28 -6.11
N PRO A 216 33.15 -16.78 -4.93
CA PRO A 216 34.51 -16.60 -4.41
C PRO A 216 35.56 -17.19 -5.35
N ILE A 217 36.77 -16.64 -5.31
CA ILE A 217 37.93 -17.21 -5.99
C ILE A 217 38.37 -18.45 -5.21
N ASP A 218 38.56 -19.57 -5.90
CA ASP A 218 39.08 -20.79 -5.32
C ASP A 218 40.56 -20.57 -4.91
N PRO A 219 40.92 -20.74 -3.62
CA PRO A 219 42.28 -20.48 -3.14
C PRO A 219 43.32 -21.46 -3.71
N ASN A 220 42.91 -22.65 -4.15
CA ASN A 220 43.81 -23.67 -4.69
C ASN A 220 44.04 -23.48 -6.19
N SER A 221 42.99 -23.17 -6.96
CA SER A 221 43.07 -23.03 -8.41
C SER A 221 43.25 -21.59 -8.91
N GLY A 222 43.01 -20.59 -8.05
CA GLY A 222 43.00 -19.18 -8.41
C GLY A 222 41.86 -18.78 -9.36
N LYS A 223 40.94 -19.71 -9.66
CA LYS A 223 39.85 -19.49 -10.63
C LYS A 223 38.57 -19.12 -9.91
N GLN A 224 37.78 -18.25 -10.55
CA GLN A 224 36.43 -17.93 -10.11
C GLN A 224 35.41 -18.81 -10.84
N LYS A 225 34.55 -19.48 -10.08
CA LYS A 225 33.41 -20.22 -10.66
C LYS A 225 32.44 -19.23 -11.33
N LYS A 226 31.83 -19.65 -12.44
CA LYS A 226 30.78 -18.88 -13.13
C LYS A 226 29.40 -19.46 -12.82
N TRP A 227 28.40 -18.60 -12.89
CA TRP A 227 27.00 -19.03 -12.82
C TRP A 227 26.66 -19.93 -14.01
N THR A 228 26.02 -21.07 -13.72
CA THR A 228 25.45 -21.94 -14.76
C THR A 228 24.03 -21.48 -15.09
N PRO A 229 23.52 -21.76 -16.32
CA PRO A 229 22.13 -21.46 -16.68
C PRO A 229 21.13 -22.02 -15.67
N ASP A 230 21.33 -23.26 -15.19
CA ASP A 230 20.42 -23.89 -14.21
C ASP A 230 20.39 -23.13 -12.87
N MET A 231 21.55 -22.70 -12.36
CA MET A 231 21.61 -21.91 -11.13
C MET A 231 20.97 -20.54 -11.30
N ALA A 232 21.19 -19.90 -12.45
CA ALA A 232 20.57 -18.62 -12.78
C ALA A 232 19.05 -18.75 -12.88
N ASP A 233 18.55 -19.80 -13.52
CA ASP A 233 17.14 -20.08 -13.65
C ASP A 233 16.46 -20.30 -12.29
N ILE A 234 17.11 -21.02 -11.37
CA ILE A 234 16.62 -21.17 -9.98
C ILE A 234 16.45 -19.80 -9.30
N VAL A 235 17.41 -18.88 -9.47
CA VAL A 235 17.32 -17.53 -8.90
C VAL A 235 16.14 -16.75 -9.50
N VAL A 236 15.92 -16.87 -10.82
CA VAL A 236 14.78 -16.25 -11.51
C VAL A 236 13.46 -16.81 -10.98
N GLN A 237 13.34 -18.13 -10.87
CA GLN A 237 12.15 -18.78 -10.34
C GLN A 237 11.85 -18.35 -8.90
N ILE A 238 12.87 -18.26 -8.05
CA ILE A 238 12.72 -17.76 -6.67
C ILE A 238 12.22 -16.32 -6.67
N ALA A 239 12.88 -15.43 -7.42
CA ALA A 239 12.50 -14.02 -7.51
C ALA A 239 11.05 -13.86 -7.99
N LYS A 240 10.66 -14.60 -9.04
CA LYS A 240 9.29 -14.58 -9.58
C LYS A 240 8.26 -15.16 -8.62
N THR A 241 8.61 -16.20 -7.87
CA THR A 241 7.72 -16.80 -6.86
C THR A 241 7.47 -15.85 -5.70
N ILE A 242 8.52 -15.16 -5.21
CA ILE A 242 8.39 -14.12 -4.18
C ILE A 242 7.49 -13.00 -4.67
N GLU A 243 7.71 -12.52 -5.90
CA GLU A 243 6.90 -11.45 -6.49
C GLU A 243 5.44 -11.86 -6.64
N LYS A 244 5.15 -13.01 -7.26
CA LYS A 244 3.77 -13.48 -7.43
C LYS A 244 3.03 -13.62 -6.11
N ARG A 245 3.71 -14.10 -5.07
CA ARG A 245 3.15 -14.15 -3.70
C ARG A 245 2.79 -12.75 -3.22
N ALA A 246 3.71 -11.80 -3.33
CA ALA A 246 3.50 -10.41 -2.93
C ALA A 246 2.35 -9.75 -3.71
N ALA A 247 2.30 -9.96 -5.03
CA ALA A 247 1.24 -9.48 -5.93
C ALA A 247 -0.15 -10.01 -5.54
N GLY A 248 -0.29 -11.32 -5.31
CA GLY A 248 -1.56 -11.91 -4.90
C GLY A 248 -2.03 -11.40 -3.54
N MET A 249 -1.13 -11.28 -2.57
CA MET A 249 -1.41 -10.72 -1.25
C MET A 249 -1.86 -9.26 -1.32
N LEU A 250 -1.17 -8.46 -2.12
CA LEU A 250 -1.48 -7.05 -2.32
C LEU A 250 -2.85 -6.87 -2.99
N ALA A 251 -3.15 -7.66 -4.03
CA ALA A 251 -4.45 -7.65 -4.70
C ALA A 251 -5.60 -7.99 -3.73
N ALA A 252 -5.42 -9.02 -2.90
CA ALA A 252 -6.40 -9.38 -1.88
C ALA A 252 -6.61 -8.25 -0.85
N ALA A 253 -5.54 -7.60 -0.40
CA ALA A 253 -5.62 -6.48 0.54
C ALA A 253 -6.31 -5.26 -0.08
N ILE A 254 -6.04 -4.94 -1.36
CA ILE A 254 -6.72 -3.86 -2.10
C ILE A 254 -8.23 -4.13 -2.13
N ILE A 255 -8.64 -5.34 -2.52
CA ILE A 255 -10.06 -5.70 -2.58
C ILE A 255 -10.70 -5.63 -1.19
N GLY A 256 -10.03 -6.15 -0.16
CA GLY A 256 -10.52 -6.09 1.22
C GLY A 256 -10.74 -4.66 1.73
N LEU A 257 -9.81 -3.74 1.43
CA LEU A 257 -9.98 -2.32 1.76
C LEU A 257 -11.09 -1.64 0.95
N LEU A 258 -11.20 -1.92 -0.35
CA LEU A 258 -12.28 -1.39 -1.18
C LEU A 258 -13.66 -1.90 -0.72
N THR A 259 -13.75 -3.14 -0.27
CA THR A 259 -14.96 -3.66 0.39
C THR A 259 -15.23 -2.96 1.72
N THR A 260 -14.19 -2.73 2.52
CA THR A 260 -14.32 -1.96 3.77
C THR A 260 -14.79 -0.52 3.50
N ALA A 261 -14.44 0.07 2.36
CA ALA A 261 -14.88 1.40 1.93
C ALA A 261 -16.28 1.44 1.27
N ASP A 262 -17.00 0.31 1.19
CA ASP A 262 -18.25 0.15 0.42
C ASP A 262 -18.10 0.46 -1.07
N GLU A 263 -16.90 0.32 -1.62
CA GLU A 263 -16.67 0.44 -3.06
C GLU A 263 -16.97 -0.89 -3.76
N ILE A 264 -16.92 -2.02 -3.05
CA ILE A 264 -17.22 -3.36 -3.58
C ILE A 264 -18.06 -4.13 -2.57
N HIS A 265 -19.13 -4.81 -3.01
CA HIS A 265 -20.00 -5.59 -2.14
C HIS A 265 -20.01 -7.05 -2.57
N PHE A 266 -19.34 -7.91 -1.81
CA PHE A 266 -19.39 -9.35 -2.05
C PHE A 266 -20.83 -9.87 -2.03
N PRO A 267 -21.19 -10.79 -2.93
CA PRO A 267 -22.48 -11.48 -2.85
C PRO A 267 -22.60 -12.13 -1.47
N SER A 268 -23.75 -11.96 -0.80
CA SER A 268 -24.02 -12.68 0.44
C SER A 268 -23.82 -14.18 0.18
N SER A 269 -22.94 -14.80 0.96
CA SER A 269 -22.46 -16.19 0.88
C SER A 269 -23.32 -17.13 0.03
N ARG A 270 -22.70 -17.84 -0.93
CA ARG A 270 -23.29 -19.05 -1.52
C ARG A 270 -23.78 -19.96 -0.38
N PRO A 271 -24.99 -20.54 -0.47
CA PRO A 271 -25.50 -21.40 0.58
C PRO A 271 -24.48 -22.50 0.87
N SER A 272 -24.09 -22.62 2.13
CA SER A 272 -23.28 -23.71 2.64
C SER A 272 -23.88 -25.03 2.17
N SER A 273 -23.12 -25.80 1.40
CA SER A 273 -23.47 -27.17 1.04
C SER A 273 -23.37 -28.05 2.29
N SER A 274 -24.36 -27.93 3.17
CA SER A 274 -24.58 -28.83 4.29
C SER A 274 -26.07 -28.82 4.63
N SER A 275 -26.86 -29.61 3.92
CA SER A 275 -27.95 -30.36 4.54
C SER A 275 -28.50 -31.39 3.55
N ASN A 276 -28.61 -32.60 4.07
CA ASN A 276 -29.25 -33.73 3.45
C ASN A 276 -30.68 -33.41 3.00
N THR A 277 -31.01 -33.97 1.85
CA THR A 277 -32.31 -34.20 1.24
C THR A 277 -33.52 -34.25 2.18
N ASN A 278 -34.58 -33.52 1.83
CA ASN A 278 -35.91 -34.10 1.60
C ASN A 278 -36.79 -33.15 0.75
N PRO A 279 -37.49 -33.63 -0.31
CA PRO A 279 -38.25 -32.78 -1.21
C PRO A 279 -39.75 -32.78 -0.85
N LYS A 280 -40.29 -31.68 -0.29
CA LYS A 280 -41.73 -31.40 -0.36
C LYS A 280 -42.05 -29.91 -0.39
N GLU A 281 -42.95 -29.60 -1.32
CA GLU A 281 -43.84 -28.44 -1.42
C GLU A 281 -43.26 -27.08 -1.87
N ALA A 282 -43.66 -26.70 -3.08
CA ALA A 282 -43.53 -25.36 -3.63
C ALA A 282 -44.63 -24.43 -3.10
N PRO A 283 -44.30 -23.17 -2.72
CA PRO A 283 -45.27 -22.09 -2.69
C PRO A 283 -45.06 -21.10 -3.85
N LYS A 284 -46.18 -20.53 -4.27
CA LYS A 284 -46.44 -19.66 -5.44
C LYS A 284 -45.65 -18.33 -5.45
N PRO A 285 -45.48 -17.69 -6.63
CA PRO A 285 -44.75 -16.43 -6.74
C PRO A 285 -45.57 -15.25 -6.20
N ALA A 286 -45.03 -14.57 -5.19
CA ALA A 286 -45.53 -13.26 -4.75
C ALA A 286 -45.02 -12.18 -5.71
N LYS A 287 -45.96 -11.41 -6.28
CA LYS A 287 -45.70 -10.27 -7.16
C LYS A 287 -44.99 -9.15 -6.38
N SER A 288 -43.70 -8.90 -6.65
CA SER A 288 -43.04 -7.66 -6.27
C SER A 288 -43.27 -6.60 -7.36
N LYS A 289 -43.76 -5.43 -6.93
CA LYS A 289 -44.02 -4.25 -7.77
C LYS A 289 -42.70 -3.70 -8.34
N PRO A 290 -42.66 -3.19 -9.58
CA PRO A 290 -41.50 -2.47 -10.07
C PRO A 290 -41.45 -1.10 -9.39
N SER A 291 -40.43 -0.86 -8.57
CA SER A 291 -40.06 0.49 -8.16
C SER A 291 -39.56 1.26 -9.39
N LYS A 292 -40.14 2.44 -9.63
CA LYS A 292 -39.78 3.34 -10.73
C LYS A 292 -38.28 3.70 -10.67
N PRO A 293 -37.62 3.91 -11.82
CA PRO A 293 -36.22 4.30 -11.86
C PRO A 293 -36.10 5.74 -11.39
N THR A 294 -35.57 5.94 -10.20
CA THR A 294 -35.04 7.24 -9.79
C THR A 294 -33.79 7.50 -10.63
N GLN A 295 -33.79 8.61 -11.37
CA GLN A 295 -32.66 9.11 -12.14
C GLN A 295 -31.37 9.03 -11.31
N SER A 296 -30.35 8.29 -11.76
CA SER A 296 -29.08 8.21 -11.04
C SER A 296 -27.89 8.34 -12.00
N SER A 297 -27.08 9.35 -11.70
CA SER A 297 -25.66 9.55 -12.03
C SER A 297 -24.96 8.44 -12.81
N ASP A 298 -24.20 8.84 -13.83
CA ASP A 298 -23.15 8.04 -14.49
C ASP A 298 -22.57 6.96 -13.57
N LYS A 299 -22.88 5.69 -13.86
CA LYS A 299 -22.51 4.57 -13.01
C LYS A 299 -20.99 4.46 -13.02
N ILE A 300 -20.33 4.67 -11.88
CA ILE A 300 -18.89 4.44 -11.72
C ILE A 300 -18.60 2.98 -12.08
N THR A 301 -17.81 2.76 -13.13
CA THR A 301 -17.41 1.44 -13.61
C THR A 301 -15.96 1.11 -13.26
N GLU A 302 -15.12 2.12 -13.01
CA GLU A 302 -13.70 1.92 -12.72
C GLU A 302 -13.31 2.52 -11.36
N LEU A 303 -12.77 1.65 -10.50
CA LEU A 303 -12.18 2.01 -9.22
C LEU A 303 -10.67 2.11 -9.42
N LEU A 304 -10.15 3.32 -9.44
CA LEU A 304 -8.74 3.59 -9.67
C LEU A 304 -7.97 3.50 -8.35
N VAL A 305 -6.84 2.80 -8.39
CA VAL A 305 -5.87 2.67 -7.30
C VAL A 305 -4.59 3.36 -7.76
N GLY A 306 -4.37 4.57 -7.25
CA GLY A 306 -3.21 5.37 -7.57
C GLY A 306 -2.00 4.84 -6.84
N TYR A 307 -1.07 4.18 -7.55
CA TYR A 307 0.12 3.60 -6.94
C TYR A 307 1.37 4.48 -7.11
N THR A 308 2.29 4.37 -6.17
CA THR A 308 3.67 4.84 -6.31
C THR A 308 4.63 3.90 -5.57
N GLY A 309 5.92 3.95 -5.91
CA GLY A 309 6.97 3.17 -5.28
C GLY A 309 7.74 2.31 -6.27
N SER A 310 9.04 2.17 -6.00
CA SER A 310 9.99 1.47 -6.87
C SER A 310 9.75 -0.04 -6.91
N CYS A 311 9.23 -0.64 -5.85
CA CYS A 311 9.07 -2.09 -5.75
C CYS A 311 8.00 -2.58 -6.72
N ILE A 312 6.77 -2.04 -6.66
CA ILE A 312 5.70 -2.42 -7.61
C ILE A 312 6.05 -2.07 -9.05
N SER A 313 6.82 -1.01 -9.26
CA SER A 313 7.19 -0.53 -10.60
C SER A 313 8.31 -1.34 -11.27
N HIS A 314 9.20 -1.95 -10.49
CA HIS A 314 10.45 -2.48 -11.02
C HIS A 314 10.83 -3.88 -10.55
N PHE A 315 10.27 -4.39 -9.45
CA PHE A 315 10.59 -5.73 -8.98
C PHE A 315 9.87 -6.77 -9.84
N GLN A 316 10.57 -7.39 -10.81
CA GLN A 316 9.96 -8.34 -11.76
C GLN A 316 8.69 -7.74 -12.41
N ASP A 317 7.63 -8.52 -12.63
CA ASP A 317 6.39 -8.03 -13.24
C ASP A 317 5.31 -7.70 -12.21
N TYR A 318 5.71 -7.27 -11.00
CA TYR A 318 4.82 -7.08 -9.84
C TYR A 318 3.56 -6.28 -10.19
N LEU A 319 3.68 -5.14 -10.87
CA LEU A 319 2.50 -4.36 -11.30
C LEU A 319 1.52 -5.19 -12.16
N ALA A 320 2.05 -5.88 -13.17
CA ALA A 320 1.24 -6.62 -14.12
C ALA A 320 0.59 -7.84 -13.47
N ASP A 321 1.34 -8.59 -12.67
CA ASP A 321 0.83 -9.76 -11.94
C ASP A 321 -0.17 -9.35 -10.86
N CYS A 322 0.03 -8.21 -10.18
CA CYS A 322 -0.93 -7.67 -9.21
C CYS A 322 -2.25 -7.27 -9.90
N GLN A 323 -2.18 -6.59 -11.05
CA GLN A 323 -3.36 -6.27 -11.85
C GLN A 323 -4.07 -7.55 -12.33
N ALA A 324 -3.33 -8.56 -12.76
CA ALA A 324 -3.88 -9.85 -13.17
C ALA A 324 -4.61 -10.55 -12.00
N TYR A 325 -4.02 -10.55 -10.80
CA TYR A 325 -4.68 -11.07 -9.60
C TYR A 325 -5.94 -10.31 -9.22
N LEU A 326 -5.95 -8.97 -9.31
CA LEU A 326 -7.15 -8.17 -9.10
C LEU A 326 -8.26 -8.56 -10.07
N ASP A 327 -7.93 -8.67 -11.36
CA ASP A 327 -8.88 -9.04 -12.40
C ASP A 327 -9.42 -10.47 -12.20
N ASP A 328 -8.56 -11.39 -11.78
CA ASP A 328 -8.91 -12.78 -11.51
C ASP A 328 -9.79 -12.95 -10.28
N ILE A 329 -9.48 -12.27 -9.16
CA ILE A 329 -10.30 -12.30 -7.96
C ILE A 329 -11.68 -11.70 -8.29
N MET A 330 -11.71 -10.53 -8.93
CA MET A 330 -12.98 -9.89 -9.32
C MET A 330 -13.82 -10.78 -10.23
N ARG A 331 -13.20 -11.45 -11.20
CA ARG A 331 -13.89 -12.39 -12.09
C ARG A 331 -14.42 -13.62 -11.34
N LYS A 332 -13.65 -14.19 -10.41
CA LYS A 332 -14.04 -15.39 -9.66
C LYS A 332 -15.17 -15.12 -8.66
N GLU A 333 -15.13 -13.97 -8.01
CA GLU A 333 -16.07 -13.61 -6.94
C GLU A 333 -17.36 -12.99 -7.48
N PHE A 334 -17.29 -12.24 -8.58
CA PHE A 334 -18.42 -11.48 -9.12
C PHE A 334 -18.87 -11.90 -10.53
N GLY A 335 -18.18 -12.84 -11.17
CA GLY A 335 -18.51 -13.31 -12.52
C GLY A 335 -17.83 -12.51 -13.65
N PRO A 336 -18.16 -12.80 -14.92
CA PRO A 336 -17.47 -12.22 -16.08
C PRO A 336 -17.55 -10.70 -16.18
N ASP A 337 -18.63 -10.09 -15.69
CA ASP A 337 -18.82 -8.63 -15.66
C ASP A 337 -18.16 -7.96 -14.43
N LYS A 338 -17.53 -8.75 -13.54
CA LYS A 338 -16.87 -8.29 -12.32
C LYS A 338 -17.79 -7.48 -11.40
N GLY A 339 -19.10 -7.77 -11.42
CA GLY A 339 -20.10 -6.99 -10.67
C GLY A 339 -20.29 -5.56 -11.21
N GLY A 340 -19.95 -5.34 -12.48
CA GLY A 340 -20.01 -4.05 -13.15
C GLY A 340 -18.90 -3.07 -12.74
N LYS A 341 -17.87 -3.53 -12.02
CA LYS A 341 -16.74 -2.72 -11.59
C LYS A 341 -15.41 -3.35 -11.99
N ARG A 342 -14.47 -2.51 -12.42
CA ARG A 342 -13.08 -2.89 -12.67
C ARG A 342 -12.17 -2.13 -11.73
N ILE A 343 -11.21 -2.82 -11.12
CA ILE A 343 -10.15 -2.20 -10.34
C ILE A 343 -8.95 -1.99 -11.27
N VAL A 344 -8.43 -0.78 -11.32
CA VAL A 344 -7.32 -0.42 -12.21
C VAL A 344 -6.19 0.18 -11.39
N LEU A 345 -5.01 -0.43 -11.45
CA LEU A 345 -3.77 0.13 -10.94
C LEU A 345 -3.26 1.18 -11.93
N GLU A 346 -3.03 2.40 -11.45
CA GLU A 346 -2.52 3.49 -12.28
C GLU A 346 -1.44 4.27 -11.54
N ALA A 347 -0.38 4.65 -12.26
CA ALA A 347 0.75 5.36 -11.68
C ALA A 347 0.34 6.78 -11.26
N CYS A 348 0.52 7.12 -9.99
CA CYS A 348 0.39 8.49 -9.50
C CYS A 348 1.77 9.13 -9.37
N MET A 349 2.30 9.60 -10.51
CA MET A 349 3.63 10.22 -10.57
C MET A 349 3.68 11.48 -9.68
N TYR A 350 4.69 11.56 -8.81
CA TYR A 350 4.89 12.66 -7.86
C TYR A 350 3.72 12.91 -6.89
N GLY A 351 2.85 11.90 -6.67
CA GLY A 351 1.64 12.04 -5.86
C GLY A 351 1.90 12.60 -4.46
N SER A 352 3.00 12.20 -3.80
CA SER A 352 3.35 12.70 -2.48
C SER A 352 3.63 14.21 -2.44
N ILE A 353 4.20 14.77 -3.50
CA ILE A 353 4.57 16.20 -3.57
C ILE A 353 3.35 17.02 -3.99
N ILE A 354 2.71 16.63 -5.09
CA ILE A 354 1.56 17.34 -5.64
C ILE A 354 0.41 17.33 -4.63
N GLY A 355 0.14 16.17 -4.02
CA GLY A 355 -0.90 16.03 -3.01
C GLY A 355 -0.66 16.87 -1.76
N ALA A 356 0.59 16.95 -1.29
CA ALA A 356 0.95 17.83 -0.18
C ALA A 356 0.72 19.31 -0.53
N GLY A 357 1.07 19.74 -1.76
CA GLY A 357 0.81 21.10 -2.25
C GLY A 357 -0.69 21.43 -2.33
N ILE A 358 -1.50 20.52 -2.88
CA ILE A 358 -2.96 20.66 -2.94
C ILE A 358 -3.54 20.78 -1.54
N LEU A 359 -3.10 19.93 -0.61
CA LEU A 359 -3.57 19.97 0.78
C LEU A 359 -3.20 21.29 1.46
N ALA A 360 -1.96 21.75 1.29
CA ALA A 360 -1.51 23.02 1.87
C ALA A 360 -2.37 24.19 1.37
N GLY A 361 -2.61 24.29 0.05
CA GLY A 361 -3.48 25.33 -0.51
C GLY A 361 -4.93 25.23 0.00
N THR A 362 -5.46 24.00 0.12
CA THR A 362 -6.81 23.78 0.65
C THR A 362 -6.93 24.24 2.09
N VAL A 363 -5.94 23.93 2.94
CA VAL A 363 -5.94 24.34 4.36
C VAL A 363 -5.80 25.85 4.50
N GLU A 364 -4.91 26.50 3.75
CA GLU A 364 -4.80 27.97 3.79
C GLU A 364 -6.13 28.65 3.41
N CYS A 365 -6.79 28.20 2.33
CA CYS A 365 -8.10 28.75 1.95
C CYS A 365 -9.15 28.57 3.06
N MET A 366 -9.19 27.40 3.71
CA MET A 366 -10.11 27.16 4.83
C MET A 366 -9.80 28.04 6.05
N GLU A 367 -8.52 28.34 6.32
CA GLU A 367 -8.10 29.25 7.40
C GLU A 367 -8.44 30.72 7.07
N GLU A 368 -8.33 31.13 5.81
CA GLU A 368 -8.77 32.45 5.33
C GLU A 368 -10.28 32.63 5.45
N GLU A 369 -11.07 31.64 5.02
CA GLU A 369 -12.53 31.67 5.14
C GLU A 369 -12.99 31.78 6.60
N LYS A 370 -12.38 31.01 7.51
CA LYS A 370 -12.70 31.10 8.95
C LYS A 370 -12.41 32.48 9.53
N ARG A 371 -11.25 33.06 9.21
CA ARG A 371 -10.89 34.41 9.66
C ARG A 371 -11.88 35.45 9.13
N GLY A 372 -12.28 35.35 7.86
CA GLY A 372 -13.28 36.24 7.28
C GLY A 372 -14.66 36.15 7.97
N VAL A 373 -15.07 34.95 8.40
CA VAL A 373 -16.31 34.74 9.15
C VAL A 373 -16.22 35.29 10.57
N GLU A 374 -15.09 35.11 11.26
CA GLU A 374 -14.84 35.65 12.60
C GLU A 374 -14.81 37.19 12.58
N ASP A 375 -14.11 37.79 11.61
CA ASP A 375 -14.04 39.24 11.43
C ASP A 375 -15.42 39.84 11.10
N ALA A 376 -16.23 39.15 10.29
CA ALA A 376 -17.60 39.55 10.01
C ALA A 376 -18.51 39.49 11.25
N ALA A 377 -18.38 38.44 12.08
CA ALA A 377 -19.13 38.31 13.33
C ALA A 377 -18.71 39.37 14.38
N GLU A 378 -17.43 39.72 14.44
CA GLU A 378 -16.92 40.77 15.31
C GLU A 378 -17.39 42.17 14.86
N ASN A 379 -17.49 42.41 13.55
CA ASN A 379 -18.03 43.65 13.01
C ASN A 379 -19.56 43.78 13.22
N VAL A 380 -20.32 42.68 13.14
CA VAL A 380 -21.76 42.67 13.43
C VAL A 380 -22.03 42.90 14.93
N SER A 381 -21.21 42.34 15.82
CA SER A 381 -21.34 42.56 17.27
C SER A 381 -20.92 43.98 17.72
N LYS A 382 -20.02 44.64 16.99
CA LYS A 382 -19.69 46.06 17.19
C LYS A 382 -20.69 47.03 16.54
N GLY A 383 -21.56 46.55 15.65
CA GLY A 383 -22.53 47.33 14.87
C GLY A 383 -23.94 47.49 15.48
N VAL A 384 -24.21 46.93 16.67
CA VAL A 384 -25.49 47.10 17.39
C VAL A 384 -25.33 48.11 18.54
N VAL A 385 -24.81 49.29 18.23
CA VAL A 385 -25.03 50.52 19.02
C VAL A 385 -24.96 51.68 18.02
N GLY A 386 -26.10 51.98 17.40
CA GLY A 386 -26.27 53.11 16.49
C GLY A 386 -27.69 53.63 16.58
#